data_AF-A0A847WE73-F1
#
_entry.id   AF-A0A847WE73-F1
#
_cell.length_a   1.000
_cell.length_b   1.000
_cell.length_c   1.000
_cell.angle_alpha   90.00
_cell.angle_beta   90.00
_cell.angle_gamma   90.00
#
_symmetry.space_group_name_H-M   'P 1'
#
loop_
_entity.id
_entity.type
_entity.pdbx_description
1 polymer ?
#
loop_
_entity_poly.entity_id
_entity_poly.type
_entity_poly.pdbx_seq_one_letter_code
_entity_poly.pdbx_strand_id
1 'polypeptide(L)'
;MSELKETKVLAETVPDPYFRNLKQFYRIDGNIFKRRGAWFALFCRGTAYGSSEVFLGTYRGSSIRNKDGNRLLSLIPTYEGRRVPFAVQAEAAELTLLTKHGNIRFTYASATQLIAEGDAGMGLRLEKIMEQHEVVKPRKNGSWEAAFRWSCSIIFTPLNGSALDFGDYWDWEKLSSFEARGITKPGPDGKFTLVFEEFTHAGWVRDSYPTYNEAKADMQRDWEDF
;
A
#
# COMPACT_ATOMS: atom_id res chain seq x y z
N MET A 1 1.43 31.30 -48.13
CA MET A 1 2.32 30.92 -47.00
C MET A 1 1.65 31.24 -45.67
N SER A 2 0.51 30.61 -45.37
CA SER A 2 -0.28 30.91 -44.15
C SER A 2 -0.70 29.68 -43.35
N GLU A 3 -0.08 28.51 -43.56
CA GLU A 3 -0.47 27.27 -42.86
C GLU A 3 0.58 26.77 -41.84
N LEU A 4 1.70 27.47 -41.67
CA LEU A 4 2.81 27.02 -40.81
C LEU A 4 2.85 27.68 -39.42
N LYS A 5 1.86 28.50 -39.06
CA LYS A 5 1.84 29.21 -37.76
C LYS A 5 0.83 28.67 -36.75
N GLU A 6 -0.23 27.97 -37.16
CA GLU A 6 -1.22 27.42 -36.22
C GLU A 6 -0.82 26.07 -35.62
N THR A 7 0.07 25.32 -36.27
CA THR A 7 0.52 24.01 -35.76
C THR A 7 1.50 24.10 -34.60
N LYS A 8 2.07 25.29 -34.32
CA LYS A 8 3.01 25.49 -33.20
C LYS A 8 2.32 25.87 -31.88
N VAL A 9 1.08 26.32 -31.91
CA VAL A 9 0.38 26.82 -30.70
C VAL A 9 -0.36 25.68 -29.96
N LEU A 10 -0.58 24.54 -30.62
CA LEU A 10 -1.24 23.38 -30.01
C LEU A 10 -0.29 22.44 -29.24
N ALA A 11 1.03 22.67 -29.28
CA ALA A 11 2.01 21.85 -28.56
C ALA A 11 2.36 22.39 -27.16
N GLU A 12 1.99 23.64 -26.83
CA GLU A 12 2.33 24.27 -25.54
C GLU A 12 1.19 24.26 -24.51
N THR A 13 0.03 23.68 -24.82
CA THR A 13 -1.15 23.73 -23.94
C THR A 13 -1.76 22.38 -23.57
N VAL A 14 -1.07 21.28 -23.85
CA VAL A 14 -1.50 19.96 -23.34
C VAL A 14 -0.39 19.34 -22.51
N PRO A 15 -0.25 19.72 -21.22
CA PRO A 15 0.41 18.87 -20.27
C PRO A 15 -0.52 17.65 -20.05
N ASP A 16 -0.37 16.61 -20.85
CA ASP A 16 -0.82 15.27 -20.43
C ASP A 16 0.38 14.54 -19.80
N PRO A 17 0.30 14.30 -18.48
CA PRO A 17 1.26 14.83 -17.54
C PRO A 17 1.73 13.73 -16.58
N TYR A 18 1.97 12.52 -17.09
CA TYR A 18 2.37 11.32 -16.34
C TYR A 18 3.76 11.43 -15.71
N PHE A 19 3.97 12.46 -14.89
CA PHE A 19 5.16 12.78 -14.11
C PHE A 19 6.29 13.42 -14.91
N ARG A 20 6.29 14.76 -14.95
CA ARG A 20 7.49 15.60 -14.80
C ARG A 20 7.10 17.08 -14.68
N ASN A 21 6.82 17.51 -13.44
CA ASN A 21 7.05 18.88 -13.01
C ASN A 21 8.03 18.84 -11.83
N LEU A 22 9.33 18.99 -12.13
CA LEU A 22 10.47 18.69 -11.26
C LEU A 22 10.58 19.54 -9.97
N LYS A 23 9.67 20.48 -9.73
CA LYS A 23 9.78 21.43 -8.60
C LYS A 23 9.02 21.01 -7.32
N GLN A 24 8.28 19.91 -7.33
CA GLN A 24 7.53 19.42 -6.15
C GLN A 24 7.80 17.96 -5.75
N PHE A 25 8.67 17.23 -6.46
CA PHE A 25 8.94 15.83 -6.17
C PHE A 25 10.19 15.67 -5.30
N TYR A 26 10.03 15.23 -4.06
CA TYR A 26 11.09 14.44 -3.45
C TYR A 26 11.32 13.22 -4.36
N ARG A 27 12.56 13.02 -4.84
CA ARG A 27 12.89 11.81 -5.62
C ARG A 27 12.89 10.61 -4.68
N ILE A 28 11.89 9.74 -4.80
CA ILE A 28 11.68 8.54 -3.96
C ILE A 28 12.35 7.30 -4.61
N ASP A 29 13.63 7.40 -4.99
CA ASP A 29 14.39 6.19 -5.36
C ASP A 29 15.03 5.60 -4.09
N GLY A 30 14.55 4.43 -3.66
CA GLY A 30 15.02 3.77 -2.44
C GLY A 30 14.43 4.28 -1.13
N ASN A 31 13.38 5.11 -1.19
CA ASN A 31 12.83 5.80 -0.03
C ASN A 31 11.71 5.03 0.69
N ILE A 32 11.58 5.36 1.96
CA ILE A 32 10.76 4.70 2.97
C ILE A 32 9.69 5.71 3.41
N PHE A 33 8.41 5.41 3.23
CA PHE A 33 7.33 6.14 3.90
C PHE A 33 7.00 5.43 5.20
N LYS A 34 7.24 6.12 6.32
CA LYS A 34 7.25 5.53 7.66
C LYS A 34 6.99 6.58 8.73
N ARG A 35 6.23 6.21 9.75
CA ARG A 35 6.05 7.02 10.96
C ARG A 35 7.15 6.73 12.01
N ARG A 36 7.54 7.74 12.80
CA ARG A 36 8.50 7.59 13.89
C ARG A 36 8.04 6.49 14.86
N GLY A 37 8.98 5.64 15.30
CA GLY A 37 8.68 4.51 16.20
C GLY A 37 8.07 3.29 15.52
N ALA A 38 7.60 3.39 14.28
CA ALA A 38 7.13 2.23 13.54
C ALA A 38 8.28 1.26 13.23
N TRP A 39 7.98 -0.03 13.16
CA TRP A 39 8.95 -1.03 12.68
C TRP A 39 8.66 -1.47 11.26
N PHE A 40 7.42 -1.32 10.80
CA PHE A 40 7.03 -1.56 9.42
C PHE A 40 6.92 -0.25 8.63
N ALA A 41 7.15 -0.34 7.32
CA ALA A 41 7.20 0.79 6.40
C ALA A 41 6.67 0.43 5.01
N LEU A 42 6.29 1.45 4.25
CA LEU A 42 6.09 1.33 2.81
C LEU A 42 7.40 1.69 2.10
N PHE A 43 7.89 0.76 1.29
CA PHE A 43 9.11 0.93 0.50
C PHE A 43 8.75 1.08 -0.96
N CYS A 44 9.49 1.94 -1.67
CA CYS A 44 9.30 2.16 -3.10
C CYS A 44 10.58 1.90 -3.88
N ARG A 45 10.45 1.26 -5.05
CA ARG A 45 11.52 1.13 -6.06
C ARG A 45 11.02 1.76 -7.35
N GLY A 46 11.68 2.82 -7.80
CA GLY A 46 11.16 3.66 -8.88
C GLY A 46 9.92 4.46 -8.46
N THR A 47 9.73 5.59 -9.12
CA THR A 47 8.63 6.52 -8.85
C THR A 47 7.87 6.94 -10.09
N ALA A 48 8.39 6.59 -11.27
CA ALA A 48 7.80 6.94 -12.54
C ALA A 48 6.61 6.03 -12.86
N TYR A 49 5.68 6.58 -13.63
CA TYR A 49 4.48 5.86 -14.03
C TYR A 49 4.82 4.59 -14.81
N GLY A 50 4.29 3.45 -14.36
CA GLY A 50 4.45 2.16 -15.02
C GLY A 50 5.78 1.45 -14.74
N SER A 51 6.71 2.08 -14.01
CA SER A 51 7.95 1.43 -13.55
C SER A 51 8.11 1.45 -12.02
N SER A 52 7.09 1.92 -11.30
CA SER A 52 7.08 1.95 -9.84
C SER A 52 6.71 0.60 -9.24
N GLU A 53 7.38 0.24 -8.15
CA GLU A 53 7.04 -0.90 -7.30
C GLU A 53 6.90 -0.40 -5.86
N VAL A 54 5.81 -0.80 -5.17
CA VAL A 54 5.59 -0.50 -3.75
C VAL A 54 5.36 -1.79 -2.99
N PHE A 55 5.96 -1.90 -1.81
CA PHE A 55 5.80 -3.05 -0.94
C PHE A 55 5.78 -2.66 0.53
N LEU A 56 5.00 -3.41 1.30
CA LEU A 56 5.07 -3.42 2.75
C LEU A 56 6.35 -4.13 3.18
N GLY A 57 7.09 -3.55 4.11
CA GLY A 57 8.24 -4.21 4.71
C GLY A 57 8.36 -3.96 6.21
N THR A 58 9.23 -4.71 6.88
CA THR A 58 9.49 -4.56 8.32
C THR A 58 10.98 -4.60 8.64
N TYR A 59 11.36 -3.82 9.65
CA TYR A 59 12.67 -3.82 10.30
C TYR A 59 12.72 -4.77 11.50
N ARG A 60 11.76 -5.69 11.67
CA ARG A 60 11.77 -6.66 12.77
C ARG A 60 12.44 -7.97 12.43
N GLY A 61 13.28 -8.44 13.35
CA GLY A 61 13.74 -9.83 13.37
C GLY A 61 14.59 -10.21 12.17
N SER A 62 14.35 -11.39 11.59
CA SER A 62 15.17 -11.93 10.50
C SER A 62 15.01 -11.18 9.18
N SER A 63 13.94 -10.41 8.97
CA SER A 63 13.73 -9.64 7.73
C SER A 63 14.85 -8.64 7.45
N ILE A 64 15.51 -8.10 8.48
CA ILE A 64 16.66 -7.20 8.33
C ILE A 64 17.82 -7.90 7.60
N ARG A 65 17.88 -9.23 7.69
CA ARG A 65 18.97 -10.07 7.17
C ARG A 65 18.54 -10.91 5.95
N ASN A 66 17.30 -10.80 5.48
CA ASN A 66 16.80 -11.61 4.38
C ASN A 66 17.39 -11.14 3.04
N LYS A 67 17.58 -12.07 2.10
CA LYS A 67 18.12 -11.83 0.76
C LYS A 67 17.25 -10.87 -0.06
N ASP A 68 15.93 -10.92 0.14
CA ASP A 68 14.96 -9.99 -0.46
C ASP A 68 14.80 -8.67 0.33
N GLY A 69 15.59 -8.49 1.38
CA GLY A 69 15.57 -7.35 2.29
C GLY A 69 14.36 -7.35 3.21
N ASN A 70 13.93 -6.14 3.60
CA ASN A 70 12.83 -5.93 4.54
C ASN A 70 11.44 -6.29 4.00
N ARG A 71 11.31 -6.87 2.80
CA ARG A 71 10.05 -7.03 2.08
C ARG A 71 9.14 -8.10 2.69
N LEU A 72 7.91 -7.69 3.00
CA LEU A 72 6.82 -8.58 3.39
C LEU A 72 5.91 -8.84 2.19
N LEU A 73 5.12 -7.84 1.76
CA LEU A 73 4.09 -8.01 0.73
C LEU A 73 4.21 -6.94 -0.35
N SER A 74 4.05 -7.34 -1.62
CA SER A 74 3.82 -6.39 -2.70
C SER A 74 2.45 -5.74 -2.58
N LEU A 75 2.40 -4.42 -2.82
CA LEU A 75 1.19 -3.63 -2.86
C LEU A 75 0.94 -3.20 -4.31
N ILE A 76 -0.06 -3.76 -4.95
CA ILE A 76 -0.31 -3.58 -6.38
C ILE A 76 -1.68 -2.93 -6.58
N PRO A 77 -1.76 -1.70 -7.12
CA PRO A 77 -3.04 -1.09 -7.42
C PRO A 77 -3.75 -1.84 -8.55
N THR A 78 -5.07 -1.91 -8.42
CA THR A 78 -5.96 -2.53 -9.38
C THR A 78 -7.14 -1.61 -9.67
N TYR A 79 -7.66 -1.69 -10.89
CA TYR A 79 -8.92 -1.08 -11.29
C TYR A 79 -9.81 -2.20 -11.84
N GLU A 80 -11.03 -2.33 -11.30
CA GLU A 80 -11.95 -3.43 -11.63
C GLU A 80 -11.28 -4.82 -11.54
N GLY A 81 -10.40 -4.99 -10.54
CA GLY A 81 -9.66 -6.24 -10.28
C GLY A 81 -8.43 -6.49 -11.16
N ARG A 82 -8.16 -5.64 -12.17
CA ARG A 82 -6.99 -5.75 -13.05
C ARG A 82 -5.86 -4.86 -12.56
N ARG A 83 -4.62 -5.35 -12.60
CA ARG A 83 -3.43 -4.56 -12.24
C ARG A 83 -3.31 -3.37 -13.17
N VAL A 84 -3.01 -2.19 -12.61
CA VAL A 84 -2.82 -0.97 -13.40
C VAL A 84 -1.45 -0.34 -13.12
N PRO A 85 -0.82 0.28 -14.12
CA PRO A 85 0.39 1.06 -13.91
C PRO A 85 0.09 2.27 -13.03
N PHE A 86 1.08 2.68 -12.26
CA PHE A 86 0.98 3.79 -11.33
C PHE A 86 2.32 4.48 -11.16
N ALA A 87 2.29 5.68 -10.59
CA ALA A 87 3.45 6.37 -10.05
C ALA A 87 3.27 6.60 -8.55
N VAL A 88 4.35 6.96 -7.87
CA VAL A 88 4.32 7.19 -6.42
C VAL A 88 4.59 8.67 -6.13
N GLN A 89 3.70 9.28 -5.36
CA GLN A 89 3.88 10.59 -4.75
C GLN A 89 3.84 10.42 -3.24
N ALA A 90 4.78 11.02 -2.51
CA ALA A 90 4.73 11.09 -1.07
C ALA A 90 4.73 12.55 -0.61
N GLU A 91 3.85 12.82 0.33
CA GLU A 91 3.77 14.03 1.12
C GLU A 91 4.08 13.70 2.58
N ALA A 92 4.11 14.70 3.45
CA ALA A 92 4.43 14.53 4.87
C ALA A 92 3.56 13.46 5.55
N ALA A 93 2.24 13.54 5.34
CA ALA A 93 1.27 12.70 6.02
C ALA A 93 0.68 11.57 5.16
N GLU A 94 1.02 11.49 3.88
CA GLU A 94 0.35 10.61 2.93
C GLU A 94 1.27 10.12 1.82
N LEU A 95 1.20 8.83 1.50
CA LEU A 95 1.75 8.27 0.28
C LEU A 95 0.62 7.91 -0.67
N THR A 96 0.73 8.35 -1.92
CA THR A 96 -0.30 8.18 -2.95
C THR A 96 0.26 7.42 -4.15
N LEU A 97 -0.44 6.36 -4.53
CA LEU A 97 -0.26 5.66 -5.81
C LEU A 97 -1.20 6.30 -6.83
N LEU A 98 -0.61 7.03 -7.76
CA LEU A 98 -1.31 7.80 -8.77
C LEU A 98 -1.53 6.94 -10.00
N THR A 99 -2.80 6.74 -10.37
CA THR A 99 -3.17 5.98 -11.57
C THR A 99 -4.06 6.82 -12.49
N LYS A 100 -4.23 6.40 -13.75
CA LYS A 100 -5.18 7.04 -14.68
C LYS A 100 -6.66 6.89 -14.26
N HIS A 101 -6.98 5.93 -13.39
CA HIS A 101 -8.36 5.54 -13.08
C HIS A 101 -8.85 6.04 -11.72
N GLY A 102 -7.93 6.54 -10.89
CA GLY A 102 -8.18 6.86 -9.49
C GLY A 102 -6.92 6.58 -8.66
N ASN A 103 -6.91 7.04 -7.42
CA ASN A 103 -5.74 6.96 -6.57
C ASN A 103 -5.94 5.97 -5.41
N ILE A 104 -4.84 5.42 -4.93
CA ILE A 104 -4.79 4.71 -3.66
C ILE A 104 -3.86 5.47 -2.73
N ARG A 105 -4.30 5.77 -1.52
CA ARG A 105 -3.59 6.62 -0.57
C ARG A 105 -3.33 5.85 0.70
N PHE A 106 -2.22 6.15 1.37
CA PHE A 106 -1.75 5.49 2.56
C PHE A 106 -1.37 6.52 3.61
N THR A 107 -1.76 6.31 4.86
CA THR A 107 -1.36 7.14 5.99
C THR A 107 -1.22 6.32 7.27
N TYR A 108 -0.39 6.77 8.21
CA TYR A 108 -0.16 6.07 9.48
C TYR A 108 -1.10 6.59 10.57
N ALA A 109 -1.92 5.70 11.12
CA ALA A 109 -2.75 5.99 12.29
C ALA A 109 -1.99 5.88 13.61
N SER A 110 -0.92 5.09 13.66
CA SER A 110 0.00 5.00 14.79
C SER A 110 1.30 4.31 14.37
N ALA A 111 2.26 4.12 15.28
CA ALA A 111 3.49 3.37 14.99
C ALA A 111 3.24 1.90 14.56
N THR A 112 2.08 1.33 14.87
CA THR A 112 1.72 -0.04 14.48
C THR A 112 0.61 -0.12 13.45
N GLN A 113 0.02 1.01 13.04
CA GLN A 113 -1.17 1.02 12.18
C GLN A 113 -0.99 1.92 10.96
N LEU A 114 -1.22 1.35 9.78
CA LEU A 114 -1.27 2.02 8.50
C LEU A 114 -2.66 1.81 7.91
N ILE A 115 -3.24 2.85 7.31
CA ILE A 115 -4.54 2.79 6.65
C ILE A 115 -4.33 3.07 5.17
N ALA A 116 -4.93 2.24 4.31
CA ALA A 116 -5.04 2.48 2.89
C ALA A 116 -6.48 2.83 2.51
N GLU A 117 -6.65 3.81 1.64
CA GLU A 117 -7.94 4.17 1.05
C GLU A 117 -7.80 4.24 -0.48
N GLY A 118 -8.73 3.63 -1.21
CA GLY A 118 -8.81 3.72 -2.67
C GLY A 118 -10.05 4.48 -3.13
N ASP A 119 -9.89 5.23 -4.21
CA ASP A 119 -11.01 5.84 -4.92
C ASP A 119 -12.01 4.82 -5.47
N ALA A 120 -13.19 5.33 -5.88
CA ALA A 120 -14.24 4.48 -6.41
C ALA A 120 -13.76 3.66 -7.61
N GLY A 121 -13.98 2.33 -7.57
CA GLY A 121 -13.53 1.40 -8.60
C GLY A 121 -12.06 0.95 -8.51
N MET A 122 -11.27 1.59 -7.64
CA MET A 122 -9.92 1.13 -7.33
C MET A 122 -9.94 -0.03 -6.33
N GLY A 123 -8.89 -0.84 -6.34
CA GLY A 123 -8.63 -1.89 -5.38
C GLY A 123 -7.14 -2.06 -5.14
N LEU A 124 -6.76 -2.64 -4.02
CA LEU A 124 -5.39 -3.01 -3.70
C LEU A 124 -5.24 -4.52 -3.67
N ARG A 125 -4.20 -5.00 -4.33
CA ARG A 125 -3.79 -6.40 -4.28
C ARG A 125 -2.52 -6.56 -3.44
N LEU A 126 -2.55 -7.53 -2.55
CA LEU A 126 -1.46 -7.91 -1.64
C LEU A 126 -0.87 -9.24 -2.12
N GLU A 127 0.39 -9.27 -2.50
CA GLU A 127 1.01 -10.50 -3.04
C GLU A 127 2.34 -10.85 -2.38
N LYS A 128 2.54 -12.13 -2.04
CA LYS A 128 3.85 -12.70 -1.65
C LYS A 128 3.86 -14.20 -1.95
N ILE A 129 5.03 -14.70 -2.38
CA ILE A 129 5.35 -16.12 -2.24
C ILE A 129 5.82 -16.35 -0.81
N MET A 130 4.97 -16.98 -0.01
CA MET A 130 5.15 -17.21 1.42
C MET A 130 6.28 -18.22 1.65
N GLU A 131 7.20 -17.88 2.56
CA GLU A 131 8.29 -18.77 2.97
C GLU A 131 7.76 -19.90 3.88
N GLN A 132 8.61 -20.89 4.14
CA GLN A 132 8.27 -22.00 5.03
C GLN A 132 7.84 -21.49 6.41
N HIS A 133 6.70 -21.97 6.90
CA HIS A 133 6.01 -21.58 8.14
C HIS A 133 5.44 -20.16 8.18
N GLU A 134 5.39 -19.47 7.06
CA GLU A 134 4.56 -18.28 6.93
C GLU A 134 3.12 -18.68 6.55
N VAL A 135 2.14 -18.01 7.16
CA VAL A 135 0.72 -18.37 7.00
C VAL A 135 -0.12 -17.12 6.81
N VAL A 136 -1.12 -17.22 5.93
CA VAL A 136 -2.26 -16.30 5.89
C VAL A 136 -3.51 -17.05 6.33
N LYS A 137 -4.28 -16.48 7.26
CA LYS A 137 -5.47 -17.12 7.81
C LYS A 137 -6.59 -16.13 8.11
N PRO A 138 -7.86 -16.54 8.03
CA PRO A 138 -8.99 -15.67 8.36
C PRO A 138 -9.04 -15.36 9.86
N ARG A 139 -9.61 -14.20 10.20
CA ARG A 139 -9.87 -13.73 11.57
C ARG A 139 -11.32 -13.23 11.68
N LYS A 140 -11.73 -12.78 12.87
CA LYS A 140 -13.09 -12.24 13.09
C LYS A 140 -13.35 -11.04 12.18
N ASN A 141 -14.62 -10.80 11.86
CA ASN A 141 -15.11 -9.61 11.14
C ASN A 141 -14.51 -9.41 9.74
N GLY A 142 -14.16 -10.49 9.03
CA GLY A 142 -13.60 -10.41 7.68
C GLY A 142 -12.15 -9.93 7.63
N SER A 143 -11.49 -9.78 8.78
CA SER A 143 -10.06 -9.52 8.87
C SER A 143 -9.24 -10.75 8.51
N TRP A 144 -7.99 -10.55 8.11
CA TRP A 144 -7.02 -11.60 7.82
C TRP A 144 -5.73 -11.37 8.59
N GLU A 145 -5.05 -12.43 8.98
CA GLU A 145 -3.73 -12.39 9.60
C GLU A 145 -2.70 -13.00 8.65
N ALA A 146 -1.66 -12.24 8.29
CA ALA A 146 -0.44 -12.80 7.70
C ALA A 146 0.67 -12.83 8.76
N ALA A 147 1.08 -14.02 9.16
CA ALA A 147 2.18 -14.24 10.09
C ALA A 147 3.46 -14.56 9.33
N PHE A 148 4.47 -13.69 9.49
CA PHE A 148 5.79 -13.80 8.87
C PHE A 148 6.78 -14.37 9.87
N ARG A 149 7.38 -15.51 9.53
CA ARG A 149 8.24 -16.28 10.43
C ARG A 149 9.39 -15.41 10.94
N TRP A 150 9.59 -15.40 12.26
CA TRP A 150 10.68 -14.69 12.95
C TRP A 150 10.74 -13.17 12.72
N SER A 151 9.68 -12.56 12.18
CA SER A 151 9.62 -11.12 11.93
C SER A 151 8.45 -10.46 12.66
N CYS A 152 7.21 -10.71 12.22
CA CYS A 152 6.02 -10.05 12.75
C CYS A 152 4.74 -10.77 12.30
N SER A 153 3.59 -10.32 12.80
CA SER A 153 2.29 -10.62 12.21
C SER A 153 1.61 -9.33 11.79
N ILE A 154 0.92 -9.33 10.65
CA ILE A 154 0.12 -8.20 10.17
C ILE A 154 -1.35 -8.63 10.13
N ILE A 155 -2.21 -7.87 10.82
CA ILE A 155 -3.66 -7.98 10.68
C ILE A 155 -4.13 -6.99 9.63
N PHE A 156 -4.87 -7.49 8.65
CA PHE A 156 -5.56 -6.69 7.64
C PHE A 156 -7.04 -6.63 8.01
N THR A 157 -7.56 -5.44 8.28
CA THR A 157 -8.97 -5.25 8.64
C THR A 157 -9.64 -4.32 7.64
N PRO A 158 -10.58 -4.81 6.82
CA PRO A 158 -11.35 -3.95 5.94
C PRO A 158 -12.34 -3.11 6.75
N LEU A 159 -12.52 -1.84 6.36
CA LEU A 159 -13.44 -0.90 7.01
C LEU A 159 -14.53 -0.41 6.03
N ASN A 160 -15.54 0.29 6.55
CA ASN A 160 -16.56 0.97 5.74
C ASN A 160 -17.32 0.05 4.76
N GLY A 161 -17.53 -1.22 5.15
CA GLY A 161 -18.18 -2.22 4.31
C GLY A 161 -17.31 -2.80 3.18
N SER A 162 -16.02 -2.44 3.14
CA SER A 162 -15.04 -3.11 2.28
C SER A 162 -14.85 -4.57 2.68
N ALA A 163 -14.23 -5.36 1.82
CA ALA A 163 -13.78 -6.72 2.16
C ALA A 163 -12.36 -6.97 1.65
N LEU A 164 -11.73 -8.01 2.20
CA LEU A 164 -10.44 -8.53 1.75
C LEU A 164 -10.53 -10.05 1.71
N ASP A 165 -9.95 -10.65 0.68
CA ASP A 165 -9.92 -12.10 0.51
C ASP A 165 -8.55 -12.52 0.01
N PHE A 166 -7.87 -13.38 0.76
CA PHE A 166 -6.56 -13.94 0.40
C PHE A 166 -6.65 -15.33 -0.25
N GLY A 167 -7.82 -15.99 -0.15
CA GLY A 167 -7.89 -17.45 -0.18
C GLY A 167 -7.28 -18.07 1.09
N ASP A 168 -7.89 -19.13 1.59
CA ASP A 168 -7.37 -19.92 2.71
C ASP A 168 -6.84 -21.26 2.16
N TYR A 169 -5.52 -21.34 2.00
CA TYR A 169 -4.86 -22.55 1.52
C TYR A 169 -3.60 -22.78 2.34
N TRP A 170 -3.47 -24.00 2.86
CA TRP A 170 -2.27 -24.49 3.51
C TRP A 170 -1.68 -25.64 2.69
N ASP A 171 -0.45 -25.44 2.24
CA ASP A 171 0.32 -26.45 1.53
C ASP A 171 1.13 -27.28 2.55
N TRP A 172 0.70 -28.52 2.79
CA TRP A 172 1.36 -29.42 3.73
C TRP A 172 2.76 -29.85 3.30
N GLU A 173 3.07 -29.85 2.00
CA GLU A 173 4.39 -30.20 1.51
C GLU A 173 5.38 -29.05 1.73
N LYS A 174 4.91 -27.82 1.56
CA LYS A 174 5.73 -26.61 1.76
C LYS A 174 5.70 -26.08 3.19
N LEU A 175 4.78 -26.57 4.02
CA LEU A 175 4.51 -26.06 5.36
C LEU A 175 4.27 -24.54 5.35
N SER A 176 3.54 -24.03 4.36
CA SER A 176 3.21 -22.59 4.24
C SER A 176 1.89 -22.38 3.48
N SER A 177 1.40 -21.14 3.46
CA SER A 177 0.30 -20.75 2.56
C SER A 177 0.72 -20.59 1.09
N PHE A 178 1.99 -20.85 0.77
CA PHE A 178 2.65 -20.79 -0.54
C PHE A 178 2.46 -19.49 -1.34
N GLU A 179 1.27 -19.22 -1.88
CA GLU A 179 0.96 -17.99 -2.59
C GLU A 179 -0.12 -17.19 -1.86
N ALA A 180 0.29 -16.14 -1.15
CA ALA A 180 -0.65 -15.19 -0.57
C ALA A 180 -1.08 -14.18 -1.64
N ARG A 181 -2.38 -14.13 -1.95
CA ARG A 181 -2.96 -13.19 -2.92
C ARG A 181 -4.23 -12.52 -2.37
N GLY A 182 -4.05 -11.48 -1.57
CA GLY A 182 -5.13 -10.66 -1.01
C GLY A 182 -5.70 -9.70 -2.04
N ILE A 183 -7.01 -9.67 -2.24
CA ILE A 183 -7.68 -8.70 -3.11
C ILE A 183 -8.74 -7.95 -2.31
N THR A 184 -8.63 -6.62 -2.23
CA THR A 184 -9.68 -5.79 -1.64
C THR A 184 -10.90 -5.75 -2.55
N LYS A 185 -12.09 -5.76 -1.95
CA LYS A 185 -13.35 -5.48 -2.62
C LYS A 185 -13.93 -4.18 -2.05
N PRO A 186 -14.40 -3.26 -2.90
CA PRO A 186 -14.94 -2.00 -2.45
C PRO A 186 -16.23 -2.18 -1.63
N GLY A 187 -16.49 -1.22 -0.76
CA GLY A 187 -17.74 -1.10 -0.01
C GLY A 187 -18.87 -0.46 -0.83
N PRO A 188 -19.99 -0.09 -0.18
CA PRO A 188 -21.18 0.43 -0.85
C PRO A 188 -20.98 1.73 -1.63
N ASP A 189 -20.02 2.56 -1.24
CA ASP A 189 -19.67 3.82 -1.90
C ASP A 189 -18.69 3.62 -3.08
N GLY A 190 -18.35 2.37 -3.41
CA GLY A 190 -17.42 2.00 -4.47
C GLY A 190 -15.95 2.16 -4.09
N LYS A 191 -15.63 2.68 -2.91
CA LYS A 191 -14.26 2.85 -2.39
C LYS A 191 -13.86 1.64 -1.55
N PHE A 192 -12.57 1.50 -1.28
CA PHE A 192 -12.12 0.58 -0.24
C PHE A 192 -11.34 1.30 0.85
N THR A 193 -11.44 0.79 2.07
CA THR A 193 -10.60 1.19 3.20
C THR A 193 -10.04 -0.07 3.87
N LEU A 194 -8.73 -0.12 4.08
CA LEU A 194 -8.05 -1.27 4.67
C LEU A 194 -7.02 -0.82 5.71
N VAL A 195 -7.10 -1.37 6.91
CA VAL A 195 -6.08 -1.18 7.95
C VAL A 195 -5.07 -2.32 7.91
N PHE A 196 -3.81 -1.97 8.11
CA PHE A 196 -2.67 -2.85 8.30
C PHE A 196 -2.18 -2.61 9.74
N GLU A 197 -2.24 -3.61 10.60
CA GLU A 197 -1.77 -3.50 11.97
C GLU A 197 -0.65 -4.51 12.26
N GLU A 198 0.53 -4.01 12.58
CA GLU A 198 1.70 -4.81 12.93
C GLU A 198 1.69 -5.24 14.41
N PHE A 199 1.94 -6.52 14.63
CA PHE A 199 2.21 -7.12 15.92
C PHE A 199 3.57 -7.81 15.91
N THR A 200 4.24 -7.87 17.05
CA THR A 200 5.50 -8.63 17.18
C THR A 200 5.28 -10.14 17.01
N HIS A 201 4.11 -10.62 17.41
CA HIS A 201 3.72 -12.04 17.40
C HIS A 201 2.26 -12.15 16.94
N ALA A 202 1.53 -13.19 17.38
CA ALA A 202 0.12 -13.38 17.06
C ALA A 202 -0.70 -12.11 17.30
N GLY A 203 -1.38 -11.64 16.25
CA GLY A 203 -2.16 -10.40 16.29
C GLY A 203 -3.59 -10.63 16.78
N TRP A 204 -4.24 -9.56 17.24
CA TRP A 204 -5.67 -9.55 17.55
C TRP A 204 -6.38 -8.45 16.77
N VAL A 205 -7.65 -8.69 16.46
CA VAL A 205 -8.50 -7.71 15.76
C VAL A 205 -9.12 -6.79 16.80
N ARG A 206 -8.92 -5.49 16.67
CA ARG A 206 -9.52 -4.47 17.54
C ARG A 206 -11.02 -4.33 17.29
N ASP A 207 -11.71 -3.73 18.24
CA ASP A 207 -13.13 -3.45 18.10
C ASP A 207 -13.39 -2.21 17.25
N SER A 208 -12.44 -1.26 17.22
CA SER A 208 -12.48 -0.09 16.35
C SER A 208 -11.09 0.32 15.85
N TYR A 209 -11.08 1.04 14.75
CA TYR A 209 -9.91 1.63 14.11
C TYR A 209 -10.21 3.11 13.78
N PRO A 210 -9.20 4.00 13.77
CA PRO A 210 -9.36 5.38 13.32
C PRO A 210 -9.81 5.44 11.86
N THR A 211 -10.49 6.51 11.50
CA THR A 211 -10.77 6.83 10.09
C THR A 211 -9.50 7.28 9.37
N TYR A 212 -9.52 7.23 8.04
CA TYR A 212 -8.42 7.70 7.21
C TYR A 212 -8.08 9.18 7.48
N ASN A 213 -9.10 10.03 7.59
CA ASN A 213 -8.92 11.47 7.83
C ASN A 213 -8.35 11.77 9.22
N GLU A 214 -8.79 11.05 10.26
CA GLU A 214 -8.21 11.18 11.60
C GLU A 214 -6.74 10.77 11.61
N ALA A 215 -6.40 9.64 10.96
CA ALA A 215 -5.04 9.16 10.84
C ALA A 215 -4.14 10.13 10.07
N LYS A 216 -4.62 10.69 8.95
CA LYS A 216 -3.89 11.68 8.16
C LYS A 216 -3.64 12.96 8.95
N ALA A 217 -4.65 13.48 9.66
CA ALA A 217 -4.51 14.67 10.49
C ALA A 217 -3.50 14.43 11.62
N ASP A 218 -3.50 13.25 12.23
CA ASP A 218 -2.55 12.88 13.28
C ASP A 218 -1.11 12.76 12.75
N MET A 219 -0.91 12.10 11.61
CA MET A 219 0.39 12.02 10.94
C MET A 219 0.91 13.40 10.52
N GLN A 220 0.02 14.31 10.10
CA GLN A 220 0.39 15.68 9.75
C GLN A 220 0.86 16.47 10.97
N ARG A 221 0.17 16.35 12.12
CA ARG A 221 0.62 16.97 13.38
C ARG A 221 2.00 16.46 13.80
N ASP A 222 2.21 15.14 13.75
CA ASP A 222 3.51 14.52 14.07
C ASP A 222 4.66 15.08 13.21
N TRP A 223 4.37 15.47 11.96
CA TRP A 223 5.35 16.08 11.05
C TRP A 223 5.61 17.55 11.37
N GLU A 224 4.56 18.29 11.74
CA GLU A 224 4.66 19.72 12.11
C GLU A 224 5.39 19.94 13.44
N ASP A 225 5.33 18.98 14.35
CA ASP A 225 6.01 19.01 15.65
C ASP A 225 7.52 18.68 15.58
N PHE A 226 8.04 18.30 14.42
CA PHE A 226 9.45 17.92 14.20
C PHE A 226 10.34 19.10 13.80
#